data_AF-A0A6M1YZM8-F1
#
_entry.id   AF-A0A6M1YZM8-F1
#
_cell.length_a   1.000
_cell.length_b   1.000
_cell.length_c   1.000
_cell.angle_alpha   90.00
_cell.angle_beta   90.00
_cell.angle_gamma   90.00
#
_symmetry.space_group_name_H-M   'P 1'
#
loop_
_entity.id
_entity.type
_entity.pdbx_description
1 polymer ?
#
loop_
_entity_poly.entity_id
_entity_poly.type
_entity_poly.pdbx_seq_one_letter_code
_entity_poly.pdbx_strand_id
1 'polypeptide(L)' 'MSEELFNELIAAQQEKVFLLAQKIIPHITRDDILQPNDFSDLENHPLFRYEEGVLEGLMTARMAFLAKMRDSAGDK' A
#
# COMPACT_ATOMS: atom_id res chain seq x y z
N MET A 1 4.67 17.63 8.08
CA MET A 1 3.89 16.87 9.08
C MET A 1 2.91 15.91 8.43
N SER A 2 1.85 16.35 7.73
CA SER A 2 0.81 15.41 7.24
C SER A 2 1.27 14.49 6.09
N GLU A 3 2.09 14.97 5.17
CA GLU A 3 2.61 14.13 4.08
C GLU A 3 3.61 13.07 4.56
N GLU A 4 4.48 13.45 5.50
CA GLU A 4 5.48 12.55 6.09
C GLU A 4 4.81 11.41 6.86
N LEU A 5 3.74 11.70 7.59
CA LEU A 5 2.90 10.68 8.23
C LEU A 5 2.32 9.69 7.21
N PHE A 6 1.84 10.15 6.05
CA PHE A 6 1.39 9.23 5.01
C PHE A 6 2.52 8.33 4.50
N ASN A 7 3.72 8.86 4.32
CA ASN A 7 4.87 8.06 3.90
C ASN A 7 5.23 6.98 4.93
N GLU A 8 5.21 7.33 6.22
CA GLU A 8 5.45 6.38 7.32
C GLU A 8 4.38 5.28 7.36
N LEU A 9 3.10 5.66 7.27
CA LEU A 9 1.98 4.71 7.28
C LEU A 9 2.03 3.76 6.07
N ILE A 10 2.32 4.29 4.89
CA ILE A 10 2.46 3.50 3.66
C ILE A 10 3.64 2.53 3.80
N ALA A 11 4.81 2.99 4.26
CA ALA A 11 5.98 2.13 4.43
C ALA A 11 5.73 1.00 5.44
N ALA A 12 5.07 1.30 6.56
CA ALA A 12 4.70 0.30 7.55
C ALA A 12 3.70 -0.73 6.99
N GLN A 13 2.71 -0.27 6.22
CA GLN A 13 1.73 -1.16 5.61
C GLN A 13 2.35 -2.01 4.48
N GLN A 14 3.25 -1.46 3.67
CA GLN A 14 4.02 -2.22 2.67
C GLN A 14 4.83 -3.34 3.30
N GLU A 15 5.48 -3.07 4.43
CA GLU A 15 6.22 -4.09 5.16
C GLU A 15 5.30 -5.19 5.69
N LYS A 16 4.15 -4.81 6.23
CA LYS A 16 3.15 -5.78 6.71
C LYS A 16 2.64 -6.69 5.59
N VAL A 17 2.31 -6.13 4.43
CA VAL A 17 1.88 -6.87 3.24
C VAL A 17 2.97 -7.83 2.78
N PHE A 18 4.22 -7.36 2.72
CA PHE A 18 5.37 -8.19 2.32
C PHE A 18 5.61 -9.35 3.29
N LEU A 19 5.63 -9.10 4.60
CA LEU A 19 5.81 -10.14 5.61
C LEU A 19 4.66 -11.16 5.60
N LEU A 20 3.45 -10.73 5.28
CA LEU A 20 2.31 -11.63 5.11
C LEU A 20 2.45 -12.48 3.85
N ALA A 21 2.86 -11.88 2.73
CA ALA A 21 3.13 -12.61 1.50
C ALA A 21 4.22 -13.66 1.67
N GLN A 22 5.31 -13.33 2.38
CA GLN A 22 6.40 -14.26 2.68
C GLN A 22 5.96 -15.46 3.51
N LYS A 23 4.94 -15.30 4.37
CA LYS A 23 4.35 -16.42 5.12
C LYS A 23 3.55 -17.38 4.23
N ILE A 24 3.03 -16.88 3.11
CA ILE A 24 2.24 -17.65 2.14
C ILE A 24 3.17 -18.29 1.10
N ILE A 25 4.09 -17.49 0.55
CA ILE A 25 5.08 -17.87 -0.45
C ILE A 25 6.48 -17.51 0.08
N PRO A 26 7.25 -18.47 0.64
CA PRO A 26 8.52 -18.21 1.33
C PRO A 26 9.61 -17.50 0.52
N HIS A 27 9.56 -17.60 -0.81
CA HIS A 27 10.57 -17.05 -1.71
C HIS A 27 10.10 -15.79 -2.46
N ILE A 28 8.96 -15.22 -2.05
CA ILE A 28 8.43 -14.02 -2.69
C ILE A 28 9.34 -12.82 -2.45
N THR A 29 9.53 -12.02 -3.49
CA THR A 29 10.31 -10.79 -3.45
C THR A 29 9.41 -9.58 -3.30
N ARG A 30 9.99 -8.40 -3.03
CA ARG A 30 9.20 -7.16 -2.99
C ARG A 30 8.65 -6.76 -4.35
N ASP A 31 9.37 -7.10 -5.42
CA ASP A 31 8.94 -6.80 -6.78
C ASP A 31 7.70 -7.62 -7.15
N ASP A 32 7.63 -8.87 -6.68
CA ASP A 32 6.46 -9.75 -6.87
C ASP A 32 5.19 -9.18 -6.20
N ILE A 33 5.33 -8.44 -5.10
CA ILE A 33 4.20 -7.78 -4.41
C ILE A 33 3.62 -6.64 -5.25
N LEU A 34 4.35 -6.13 -6.25
CA LEU A 34 3.82 -5.13 -7.16
C LEU A 34 2.79 -5.73 -8.13
N GLN A 35 2.83 -7.05 -8.36
CA GLN A 35 1.92 -7.79 -9.25
C GLN A 35 1.38 -9.05 -8.53
N PRO A 36 0.68 -8.90 -7.38
CA PRO A 36 0.31 -10.04 -6.55
C PRO A 36 -0.72 -10.97 -7.21
N ASN A 37 -1.40 -10.50 -8.26
CA ASN A 37 -2.36 -11.29 -9.04
C ASN A 37 -1.67 -12.37 -9.90
N ASP A 38 -0.36 -12.29 -10.13
CA ASP A 38 0.40 -13.35 -10.80
C ASP A 38 0.59 -14.59 -9.90
N PHE A 39 0.25 -14.47 -8.62
CA PHE A 39 0.37 -15.51 -7.61
C PHE A 39 -1.02 -15.91 -7.09
N SER A 40 -1.57 -17.03 -7.59
CA SER A 40 -2.89 -17.50 -7.20
C SER A 40 -3.05 -17.69 -5.68
N ASP A 41 -1.96 -18.06 -4.99
CA ASP A 41 -1.95 -18.21 -3.53
C ASP A 41 -2.12 -16.87 -2.80
N LEU A 42 -1.70 -15.75 -3.38
CA LEU A 42 -1.92 -14.42 -2.81
C LEU A 42 -3.29 -13.87 -3.22
N GLU A 43 -3.66 -14.02 -4.48
CA GLU A 43 -4.93 -13.56 -5.03
C GLU A 43 -6.12 -14.13 -4.23
N ASN A 44 -6.05 -15.42 -3.89
CA ASN A 44 -7.13 -16.12 -3.18
C ASN A 44 -6.99 -16.07 -1.65
N HIS A 45 -5.97 -15.42 -1.09
CA HIS A 45 -5.75 -15.38 0.35
C HIS A 45 -6.44 -14.17 1.01
N PRO A 46 -7.54 -14.36 1.77
CA PRO A 46 -8.41 -13.26 2.20
C PRO A 46 -7.70 -12.21 3.05
N LEU A 47 -6.83 -12.65 3.96
CA LEU A 47 -6.08 -11.73 4.83
C LEU A 47 -5.05 -10.93 4.02
N PHE A 48 -4.47 -11.51 2.97
CA PHE A 48 -3.51 -10.80 2.13
C PHE A 48 -4.21 -9.72 1.33
N ARG A 49 -5.31 -10.08 0.66
CA ARG A 49 -6.16 -9.14 -0.09
C ARG A 49 -6.70 -8.01 0.77
N TYR A 50 -7.05 -8.28 2.03
CA TYR A 50 -7.46 -7.25 2.96
C TYR A 50 -6.35 -6.23 3.24
N GLU A 51 -5.15 -6.71 3.59
CA GLU A 51 -4.02 -5.83 3.91
C GLU A 51 -3.50 -5.06 2.68
N GLU A 52 -3.55 -5.68 1.50
CA GLU A 52 -3.29 -5.01 0.22
C GLU A 52 -4.31 -3.89 -0.04
N GLY A 53 -5.60 -4.15 0.19
CA GLY A 53 -6.65 -3.13 0.07
C GLY A 53 -6.46 -1.96 1.04
N VAL A 54 -5.95 -2.20 2.25
CA VAL A 54 -5.59 -1.13 3.20
C VAL A 54 -4.43 -0.28 2.65
N LEU A 55 -3.41 -0.91 2.05
CA LEU A 55 -2.31 -0.19 1.40
C LEU A 55 -2.81 0.73 0.28
N GLU A 56 -3.65 0.20 -0.61
CA GLU A 56 -4.28 0.96 -1.69
C GLU A 56 -5.13 2.13 -1.17
N GLY A 57 -5.85 1.92 -0.08
CA GLY A 57 -6.60 2.95 0.62
C GLY A 57 -5.71 4.09 1.15
N LEU A 58 -4.57 3.76 1.77
CA LEU A 58 -3.60 4.75 2.26
C LEU A 58 -2.97 5.55 1.11
N MET A 59 -2.61 4.89 0.01
CA MET A 59 -2.07 5.55 -1.18
C MET A 59 -3.10 6.49 -1.81
N THR A 60 -4.35 6.05 -1.92
CA THR A 60 -5.46 6.87 -2.40
C THR A 60 -5.70 8.08 -1.51
N ALA A 61 -5.71 7.90 -0.18
CA ALA A 61 -5.86 8.99 0.77
C ALA A 61 -4.72 10.01 0.67
N ARG A 62 -3.46 9.55 0.52
CA ARG A 62 -2.30 10.43 0.29
C ARG A 62 -2.48 11.25 -0.99
N MET A 63 -2.90 10.63 -2.09
CA MET A 63 -3.14 11.35 -3.35
C MET A 63 -4.23 12.42 -3.20
N ALA A 64 -5.35 12.09 -2.58
CA ALA A 64 -6.42 13.05 -2.32
C ALA A 64 -5.96 14.21 -1.42
N PHE A 65 -5.16 13.93 -0.39
CA PHE A 65 -4.57 14.92 0.48
C PHE A 65 -3.65 15.89 -0.29
N LEU A 66 -2.74 15.36 -1.11
CA LEU A 66 -1.82 16.17 -1.93
C LEU A 66 -2.57 17.05 -2.93
N ALA A 67 -3.61 16.52 -3.58
CA ALA A 67 -4.45 17.29 -4.49
C ALA A 67 -5.10 18.48 -3.76
N LYS A 68 -5.69 18.23 -2.58
CA LYS A 68 -6.30 19.29 -1.76
C LYS A 68 -5.30 20.35 -1.31
N MET A 69 -4.08 19.96 -0.94
CA MET A 69 -3.03 20.91 -0.58
C MET A 69 -2.61 21.80 -1.77
N ARG A 70 -2.51 21.22 -2.96
CA ARG A 70 -2.18 21.97 -4.19
C ARG A 70 -3.27 22.99 -4.51
N ASP A 71 -4.54 22.60 -4.43
CA ASP A 71 -5.65 23.51 -4.71
C ASP A 71 -5.70 24.66 -3.70
N SER A 72 -5.40 24.37 -2.43
CA SER A 72 -5.31 25.39 -1.36
C SER A 72 -4.10 26.33 -1.53
N ALA A 73 -3.08 25.92 -2.29
CA ALA A 73 -1.88 26.72 -2.57
C ALA A 73 -2.01 27.57 -3.85
N GLY A 74 -2.90 27.18 -4.77
CA GLY A 74 -3.16 27.87 -6.05
C GLY A 74 -4.21 29.00 -5.98
N ASP A 75 -4.85 29.20 -4.83
CA ASP A 75 -5.87 30.24 -4.60
C ASP A 75 -5.27 31.54 -4.00
N LYS A 76 -4.01 31.85 -4.35
CA LYS A 76 -3.31 33.09 -3.99
C LYS A 76 -2.82 33.84 -5.22
#